data_AF-A0A2E2C5Z0-F1
#
_entry.id   AF-A0A2E2C5Z0-F1
#
_cell.length_a   1.000
_cell.length_b   1.000
_cell.length_c   1.000
_cell.angle_alpha   90.00
_cell.angle_beta   90.00
_cell.angle_gamma   90.00
#
_symmetry.space_group_name_H-M   'P 1'
#
loop_
_entity.id
_entity.type
_entity.pdbx_description
1 polymer ?
#
loop_
_entity_poly.entity_id
_entity_poly.type
_entity_poly.pdbx_seq_one_letter_code
_entity_poly.pdbx_strand_id
1 'polypeptide(L)'
;MFVLLTGCEQKEKAQMSKRFGIPEKIKKKQVSKWEASKALLLRSGKQSAVAINAKRTNYELSDGSDHFTTPVTAFSDSESGNIWVGPEQSGYLEIENKILGFFVIQYRIMWTESILDRDSKSTLPDITKITNRFEQDVTGGSFYLGMHRANKRRTNLLDINKDSIVFGNGYGSSGGPRPMVSGFQWDKDLLKLSLTDPEKMHEAILWIDVKSREVKKTEEKLTKLGEKLYQAINAPKGK
;
A
#
# COMPACT_ATOMS: atom_id res chain seq x y z
N MET A 1 -22.70 -1.98 -55.26
CA MET A 1 -21.33 -2.38 -54.86
C MET A 1 -20.61 -1.12 -54.42
N PHE A 2 -20.49 -0.91 -53.11
CA PHE A 2 -19.65 0.13 -52.53
C PHE A 2 -19.00 -0.48 -51.29
N VAL A 3 -17.69 -0.72 -51.39
CA VAL A 3 -16.85 -1.19 -50.30
C VAL A 3 -16.38 0.07 -49.56
N LEU A 4 -16.82 0.25 -48.33
CA LEU A 4 -16.28 1.28 -47.43
C LEU A 4 -15.24 0.61 -46.52
N LEU A 5 -13.97 0.85 -46.86
CA LEU A 5 -12.82 0.64 -46.00
C LEU A 5 -12.85 1.70 -44.89
N THR A 6 -13.28 1.30 -43.69
CA THR A 6 -12.94 1.97 -42.44
C THR A 6 -12.37 0.88 -41.53
N GLY A 7 -11.07 0.64 -41.51
CA GLY A 7 -10.05 1.64 -41.22
C GLY A 7 -9.76 1.60 -39.72
N CYS A 8 -9.09 0.52 -39.29
CA CYS A 8 -8.08 0.35 -38.23
C CYS A 8 -7.99 1.24 -36.95
N GLU A 9 -8.80 2.25 -36.70
CA GLU A 9 -8.54 3.25 -35.63
C GLU A 9 -9.13 2.91 -34.26
N GLN A 10 -9.59 1.68 -34.03
CA GLN A 10 -10.16 1.28 -32.73
C GLN A 10 -9.24 0.42 -31.84
N LYS A 11 -7.99 0.14 -32.25
CA LYS A 11 -7.04 -0.61 -31.41
C LYS A 11 -6.03 0.25 -30.61
N GLU A 12 -5.96 1.55 -30.83
CA GLU A 12 -4.94 2.40 -30.19
C GLU A 12 -5.36 3.06 -28.85
N LYS A 13 -6.64 3.04 -28.48
CA LYS A 13 -7.10 3.71 -27.24
C LYS A 13 -7.14 2.84 -25.97
N ALA A 14 -6.62 1.62 -26.00
CA ALA A 14 -6.52 0.75 -24.81
C ALA A 14 -5.11 0.75 -24.16
N GLN A 15 -4.15 1.51 -24.69
CA GLN A 15 -2.73 1.46 -24.28
C GLN A 15 -2.30 2.69 -23.44
N MET A 16 -3.22 3.39 -22.78
CA MET A 16 -2.92 4.59 -21.96
C MET A 16 -3.01 4.39 -20.44
N SER A 17 -2.62 3.23 -19.87
CA SER A 17 -2.47 3.16 -18.39
C SER A 17 -1.46 2.17 -17.81
N LYS A 18 -0.65 1.49 -18.62
CA LYS A 18 0.44 0.65 -18.10
C LYS A 18 1.77 1.32 -18.40
N ARG A 19 2.50 1.64 -17.32
CA ARG A 19 3.83 2.25 -17.37
C ARG A 19 4.82 1.44 -18.23
N PHE A 20 4.60 0.13 -18.35
CA PHE A 20 5.34 -0.74 -19.26
C PHE A 20 4.42 -1.51 -20.21
N GLY A 21 4.85 -1.68 -21.45
CA GLY A 21 4.07 -2.35 -22.50
C GLY A 21 4.13 -3.89 -22.44
N ILE A 22 5.29 -4.48 -22.06
CA ILE A 22 5.54 -5.94 -22.17
C ILE A 22 6.31 -6.43 -20.92
N PRO A 23 5.68 -7.24 -20.04
CA PRO A 23 6.31 -7.73 -18.80
C PRO A 23 7.66 -8.44 -18.98
N GLU A 24 7.81 -9.21 -20.06
CA GLU A 24 9.02 -10.00 -20.35
C GLU A 24 10.24 -9.12 -20.64
N LYS A 25 10.01 -7.86 -21.04
CA LYS A 25 11.08 -6.90 -21.30
C LYS A 25 11.49 -6.12 -20.05
N ILE A 26 10.73 -6.23 -18.96
CA ILE A 26 11.01 -5.48 -17.73
C ILE A 26 12.19 -6.13 -17.02
N LYS A 27 13.30 -5.38 -16.96
CA LYS A 27 14.48 -5.70 -16.17
C LYS A 27 14.27 -5.26 -14.73
N LYS A 28 14.72 -6.10 -13.79
CA LYS A 28 14.80 -5.79 -12.36
C LYS A 28 16.26 -5.59 -11.99
N LYS A 29 16.59 -4.45 -11.41
CA LYS A 29 17.95 -4.15 -10.93
C LYS A 29 17.88 -3.66 -9.49
N GLN A 30 18.59 -4.32 -8.59
CA GLN A 30 18.80 -3.82 -7.24
C GLN A 30 19.71 -2.58 -7.30
N VAL A 31 19.26 -1.44 -6.75
CA VAL A 31 20.00 -0.16 -6.82
C VAL A 31 20.57 0.29 -5.47
N SER A 32 20.18 -0.35 -4.37
CA SER A 32 20.83 -0.19 -3.06
C SER A 32 21.05 -1.56 -2.43
N LYS A 33 21.90 -1.68 -1.40
CA LYS A 33 22.02 -2.95 -0.66
C LYS A 33 20.77 -3.19 0.19
N TRP A 34 20.61 -4.42 0.67
CA TRP A 34 19.63 -4.71 1.71
C TRP A 34 20.10 -4.14 3.05
N GLU A 35 19.28 -3.31 3.66
CA GLU A 35 19.55 -2.64 4.93
C GLU A 35 18.55 -3.08 5.99
N ALA A 36 18.96 -3.08 7.25
CA ALA A 36 18.06 -3.38 8.36
C ALA A 36 16.95 -2.31 8.44
N SER A 37 15.72 -2.77 8.62
CA SER A 37 14.55 -1.90 8.75
C SER A 37 13.55 -2.47 9.76
N LYS A 38 12.43 -1.78 9.92
CA LYS A 38 11.29 -2.25 10.72
C LYS A 38 10.04 -2.27 9.86
N ALA A 39 9.19 -3.26 10.11
CA ALA A 39 7.85 -3.35 9.54
C ALA A 39 6.83 -3.39 10.68
N LEU A 40 5.67 -2.75 10.49
CA LEU A 40 4.56 -2.86 11.43
C LEU A 40 3.67 -4.03 11.02
N LEU A 41 3.60 -5.07 11.86
CA LEU A 41 2.81 -6.27 11.63
C LEU A 41 1.70 -6.36 12.68
N LEU A 42 0.45 -6.48 12.22
CA LEU A 42 -0.68 -6.87 13.05
C LEU A 42 -0.90 -8.37 12.92
N ARG A 43 -0.56 -9.12 13.97
CA ARG A 43 -0.65 -10.59 14.00
C ARG A 43 -2.09 -11.08 14.17
N SER A 44 -2.34 -12.31 13.74
CA SER A 44 -3.63 -12.95 13.94
C SER A 44 -3.92 -13.12 15.44
N GLY A 45 -5.11 -12.71 15.88
CA GLY A 45 -5.53 -12.78 17.28
C GLY A 45 -4.80 -11.82 18.25
N LYS A 46 -3.94 -10.91 17.76
CA LYS A 46 -3.29 -9.87 18.59
C LYS A 46 -3.96 -8.53 18.38
N GLN A 47 -4.29 -7.82 19.45
CA GLN A 47 -5.04 -6.57 19.32
C GLN A 47 -4.26 -5.50 18.56
N SER A 48 -2.98 -5.28 18.88
CA SER A 48 -2.19 -4.15 18.34
C SER A 48 -1.06 -4.59 17.42
N ALA A 49 -0.73 -3.73 16.45
CA ALA A 49 0.41 -3.93 15.57
C ALA A 49 1.73 -3.78 16.34
N VAL A 50 2.74 -4.55 15.93
CA VAL A 50 4.08 -4.56 16.54
C VAL A 50 5.15 -4.30 15.48
N ALA A 51 6.22 -3.63 15.89
CA ALA A 51 7.39 -3.44 15.04
C ALA A 51 8.24 -4.72 15.02
N ILE A 52 8.37 -5.33 13.85
CA ILE A 52 9.22 -6.52 13.64
C ILE A 52 10.47 -6.15 12.85
N ASN A 53 11.50 -6.99 12.96
CA ASN A 53 12.72 -6.87 12.16
C ASN A 53 12.40 -7.16 10.69
N ALA A 54 12.87 -6.27 9.81
CA ALA A 54 12.74 -6.41 8.37
C ALA A 54 14.05 -6.01 7.68
N LYS A 55 14.11 -6.24 6.37
CA LYS A 55 15.12 -5.69 5.49
C LYS A 55 14.42 -4.85 4.43
N ARG A 56 15.05 -3.75 4.03
CA ARG A 56 14.58 -2.85 2.98
C ARG A 56 15.66 -2.65 1.93
N THR A 57 15.26 -2.50 0.69
CA THR A 57 16.15 -2.09 -0.40
C THR A 57 15.34 -1.38 -1.49
N ASN A 58 16.00 -0.87 -2.52
CA ASN A 58 15.35 -0.27 -3.68
C ASN A 58 15.66 -1.07 -4.94
N TYR A 59 14.64 -1.28 -5.78
CA TYR A 59 14.80 -1.83 -7.12
C TYR A 59 14.36 -0.83 -8.16
N GLU A 60 15.14 -0.75 -9.23
CA GLU A 60 14.73 -0.13 -10.47
C GLU A 60 14.11 -1.18 -11.39
N LEU A 61 12.96 -0.84 -11.95
CA LEU A 61 12.32 -1.57 -13.03
C LEU A 61 12.38 -0.73 -14.31
N SER A 62 12.80 -1.34 -15.42
CA SER A 62 12.87 -0.66 -16.72
C SER A 62 12.61 -1.61 -17.88
N ASP A 63 11.92 -1.15 -18.92
CA ASP A 63 11.79 -1.86 -20.21
C ASP A 63 12.68 -1.27 -21.32
N GLY A 64 13.57 -0.34 -20.96
CA GLY A 64 14.43 0.42 -21.87
C GLY A 64 13.84 1.74 -22.36
N SER A 65 12.52 1.96 -22.22
CA SER A 65 11.86 3.21 -22.59
C SER A 65 11.47 4.07 -21.39
N ASP A 66 11.01 3.44 -20.32
CA ASP A 66 10.75 4.06 -19.03
C ASP A 66 11.52 3.33 -17.93
N HIS A 67 11.67 3.96 -16.78
CA HIS A 67 12.18 3.34 -15.58
C HIS A 67 11.48 3.90 -14.35
N PHE A 68 11.41 3.09 -13.30
CA PHE A 68 10.97 3.56 -12.00
C PHE A 68 11.62 2.80 -10.86
N THR A 69 11.89 3.53 -9.80
CA THR A 69 12.43 2.95 -8.57
C THR A 69 11.29 2.70 -7.59
N THR A 70 11.30 1.53 -6.97
CA THR A 70 10.35 1.15 -5.93
C THR A 70 11.09 0.53 -4.75
N PRO A 71 10.75 0.94 -3.52
CA PRO A 71 11.27 0.28 -2.33
C PRO A 71 10.63 -1.10 -2.16
N VAL A 72 11.43 -2.06 -1.74
CA VAL A 72 11.03 -3.43 -1.44
C VAL A 72 11.36 -3.73 0.02
N THR A 73 10.41 -4.35 0.70
CA THR A 73 10.57 -4.83 2.08
C THR A 73 10.49 -6.35 2.09
N ALA A 74 11.33 -6.98 2.90
CA ALA A 74 11.29 -8.41 3.18
C ALA A 74 11.33 -8.68 4.69
N PHE A 75 10.58 -9.67 5.16
CA PHE A 75 10.68 -10.18 6.53
C PHE A 75 10.09 -11.59 6.65
N SER A 76 10.43 -12.27 7.74
CA SER A 76 9.70 -13.42 8.25
C SER A 76 9.24 -13.10 9.65
N ASP A 77 7.99 -13.40 9.96
CA ASP A 77 7.51 -13.37 11.33
C ASP A 77 8.00 -14.63 12.07
N SER A 78 8.64 -14.44 13.22
CA SER A 78 9.24 -15.54 14.00
C SER A 78 8.20 -16.37 14.75
N GLU A 79 7.02 -15.82 15.02
CA GLU A 79 5.95 -16.51 15.75
C GLU A 79 5.17 -17.46 14.82
N SER A 80 4.84 -17.01 13.62
CA SER A 80 4.03 -17.79 12.66
C SER A 80 4.86 -18.50 11.58
N GLY A 81 6.07 -18.02 11.31
CA GLY A 81 6.87 -18.42 10.14
C GLY A 81 6.33 -17.88 8.80
N ASN A 82 5.34 -16.98 8.83
CA ASN A 82 4.82 -16.36 7.61
C ASN A 82 5.79 -15.31 7.08
N ILE A 83 5.90 -15.23 5.76
CA ILE A 83 6.85 -14.35 5.09
C ILE A 83 6.16 -13.22 4.35
N TRP A 84 6.92 -12.15 4.18
CA TRP A 84 6.64 -11.10 3.24
C TRP A 84 7.88 -10.82 2.41
N VAL A 85 7.71 -10.71 1.10
CA VAL A 85 8.61 -9.91 0.25
C VAL A 85 7.80 -9.24 -0.85
N GLY A 86 8.01 -7.96 -1.05
CA GLY A 86 7.26 -7.19 -2.03
C GLY A 86 7.47 -5.69 -1.90
N PRO A 87 6.73 -4.87 -2.67
CA PRO A 87 6.76 -3.42 -2.53
C PRO A 87 6.53 -3.01 -1.08
N GLU A 88 7.23 -1.98 -0.61
CA GLU A 88 7.00 -1.43 0.73
C GLU A 88 5.54 -0.97 0.90
N GLN A 89 4.95 -1.30 2.06
CA GLN A 89 3.55 -1.05 2.38
C GLN A 89 3.44 -0.11 3.59
N SER A 90 2.26 0.49 3.78
CA SER A 90 1.97 1.30 4.98
C SER A 90 1.85 0.45 6.25
N GLY A 91 1.44 -0.82 6.11
CA GLY A 91 1.41 -1.80 7.19
C GLY A 91 1.13 -3.20 6.68
N TYR A 92 1.27 -4.19 7.56
CA TYR A 92 1.13 -5.61 7.25
C TYR A 92 0.18 -6.29 8.23
N LEU A 93 -0.67 -7.17 7.70
CA LEU A 93 -1.64 -7.96 8.46
C LEU A 93 -1.33 -9.43 8.27
N GLU A 94 -1.34 -10.20 9.35
CA GLU A 94 -1.37 -11.64 9.26
C GLU A 94 -2.83 -12.11 9.16
N ILE A 95 -3.16 -12.78 8.05
CA ILE A 95 -4.48 -13.35 7.80
C ILE A 95 -4.33 -14.76 7.25
N GLU A 96 -5.10 -15.73 7.74
CA GLU A 96 -5.23 -17.07 7.13
C GLU A 96 -3.89 -17.71 6.71
N ASN A 97 -2.88 -17.67 7.59
CA ASN A 97 -1.52 -18.21 7.37
C ASN A 97 -0.71 -17.52 6.26
N LYS A 98 -1.00 -16.27 5.95
CA LYS A 98 -0.23 -15.42 5.02
C LYS A 98 -0.11 -14.00 5.56
N ILE A 99 0.83 -13.25 4.97
CA ILE A 99 0.93 -11.81 5.18
C ILE A 99 0.23 -11.06 4.05
N LEU A 100 -0.63 -10.13 4.42
CA LEU A 100 -1.25 -9.17 3.54
C LEU A 100 -0.78 -7.75 3.88
N GLY A 101 -0.10 -7.13 2.93
CA GLY A 101 0.27 -5.73 2.98
C GLY A 101 -0.86 -4.80 2.56
N PHE A 102 -0.89 -3.59 3.11
CA PHE A 102 -1.76 -2.53 2.66
C PHE A 102 -0.99 -1.23 2.45
N PHE A 103 -1.26 -0.57 1.32
CA PHE A 103 -0.68 0.73 0.99
C PHE A 103 -1.78 1.76 0.79
N VAL A 104 -1.72 2.82 1.59
CA VAL A 104 -2.68 3.93 1.52
C VAL A 104 -2.13 4.98 0.56
N ILE A 105 -2.90 5.30 -0.48
CA ILE A 105 -2.55 6.36 -1.43
C ILE A 105 -3.80 7.10 -1.86
N GLN A 106 -3.75 8.43 -1.75
CA GLN A 106 -4.89 9.28 -2.05
C GLN A 106 -6.14 8.80 -1.33
N TYR A 107 -7.14 8.40 -2.10
CA TYR A 107 -8.44 7.95 -1.61
C TYR A 107 -8.61 6.44 -1.72
N ARG A 108 -7.51 5.67 -1.75
CA ARG A 108 -7.59 4.21 -1.91
C ARG A 108 -6.63 3.50 -0.98
N ILE A 109 -7.04 2.31 -0.56
CA ILE A 109 -6.16 1.32 0.07
C ILE A 109 -5.92 0.22 -0.95
N MET A 110 -4.66 -0.01 -1.30
CA MET A 110 -4.23 -1.11 -2.16
C MET A 110 -3.82 -2.29 -1.29
N TRP A 111 -4.39 -3.46 -1.56
CA TRP A 111 -4.11 -4.68 -0.80
C TRP A 111 -3.22 -5.61 -1.60
N THR A 112 -2.08 -6.00 -1.02
CA THR A 112 -1.02 -6.74 -1.70
C THR A 112 -0.66 -7.98 -0.90
N GLU A 113 -0.54 -9.13 -1.55
CA GLU A 113 0.00 -10.35 -0.95
C GLU A 113 1.52 -10.43 -1.18
N SER A 114 2.22 -11.23 -0.38
CA SER A 114 3.65 -11.47 -0.58
C SER A 114 3.90 -12.03 -1.98
N ILE A 115 4.98 -11.59 -2.62
CA ILE A 115 5.36 -12.03 -3.97
C ILE A 115 5.87 -13.47 -3.96
N LEU A 116 6.54 -13.86 -2.88
CA LEU A 116 6.91 -15.25 -2.64
C LEU A 116 5.90 -15.90 -1.70
N ASP A 117 5.49 -17.10 -2.06
CA ASP A 117 4.78 -18.00 -1.17
C ASP A 117 5.70 -18.54 -0.07
N ARG A 118 5.08 -18.81 1.09
CA ARG A 118 5.72 -19.52 2.19
C ARG A 118 6.18 -20.89 1.69
N ASP A 119 7.46 -21.19 1.91
CA ASP A 119 7.99 -22.53 1.71
C ASP A 119 7.47 -23.44 2.83
N SER A 120 6.51 -24.32 2.51
CA SER A 120 5.89 -25.23 3.49
C SER A 120 6.87 -26.22 4.12
N LYS A 121 8.07 -26.38 3.55
CA LYS A 121 9.13 -27.26 4.06
C LYS A 121 10.17 -26.51 4.91
N SER A 122 10.09 -25.18 4.99
CA SER A 122 11.04 -24.36 5.75
C SER A 122 10.56 -24.22 7.20
N THR A 123 11.37 -24.66 8.16
CA THR A 123 11.03 -24.62 9.59
C THR A 123 11.00 -23.21 10.17
N LEU A 124 11.81 -22.28 9.66
CA LEU A 124 11.68 -20.83 9.82
C LEU A 124 12.43 -20.17 8.65
N PRO A 125 11.78 -19.39 7.79
CA PRO A 125 12.46 -18.68 6.72
C PRO A 125 13.41 -17.61 7.29
N ASP A 126 14.72 -17.85 7.21
CA ASP A 126 15.71 -16.78 7.38
C ASP A 126 15.44 -15.68 6.35
N ILE A 127 15.42 -14.42 6.79
CA ILE A 127 15.27 -13.26 5.92
C ILE A 127 16.28 -13.25 4.76
N THR A 128 17.48 -13.81 4.97
CA THR A 128 18.49 -13.98 3.91
C THR A 128 18.06 -14.99 2.86
N LYS A 129 17.42 -16.10 3.26
CA LYS A 129 16.81 -17.07 2.33
C LYS A 129 15.68 -16.42 1.53
N ILE A 130 14.86 -15.58 2.16
CA ILE A 130 13.78 -14.84 1.49
C ILE A 130 14.35 -13.88 0.43
N THR A 131 15.37 -13.07 0.77
CA THR A 131 15.98 -12.14 -0.18
C THR A 131 16.68 -12.87 -1.33
N ASN A 132 17.35 -13.99 -1.06
CA ASN A 132 17.99 -14.80 -2.10
C ASN A 132 16.97 -15.40 -3.07
N ARG A 133 15.86 -15.94 -2.56
CA ARG A 133 14.76 -16.41 -3.41
C ARG A 133 14.14 -15.28 -4.22
N PHE A 134 14.00 -14.09 -3.64
CA PHE A 134 13.49 -12.95 -4.39
C PHE A 134 14.41 -12.59 -5.56
N GLU A 135 15.73 -12.66 -5.39
CA GLU A 135 16.68 -12.47 -6.49
C GLU A 135 16.60 -13.55 -7.56
N GLN A 136 16.51 -14.82 -7.14
CA GLN A 136 16.55 -15.98 -8.04
C GLN A 136 15.24 -16.19 -8.79
N ASP A 137 14.12 -16.10 -8.09
CA ASP A 137 12.83 -16.59 -8.57
C ASP A 137 11.97 -15.46 -9.20
N VAL A 138 12.23 -14.20 -8.85
CA VAL A 138 11.36 -13.07 -9.23
C VAL A 138 11.99 -12.22 -10.33
N THR A 139 11.46 -12.33 -11.55
CA THR A 139 11.80 -11.48 -12.70
C THR A 139 11.22 -10.06 -12.57
N GLY A 140 11.71 -9.09 -13.35
CA GLY A 140 11.14 -7.74 -13.37
C GLY A 140 9.68 -7.70 -13.82
N GLY A 141 9.32 -8.53 -14.81
CA GLY A 141 7.94 -8.71 -15.23
C GLY A 141 7.03 -9.25 -14.12
N SER A 142 7.45 -10.33 -13.45
CA SER A 142 6.69 -10.90 -12.34
C SER A 142 6.59 -9.95 -11.14
N PHE A 143 7.66 -9.20 -10.84
CA PHE A 143 7.65 -8.16 -9.81
C PHE A 143 6.66 -7.03 -10.15
N TYR A 144 6.74 -6.49 -11.37
CA TYR A 144 5.82 -5.47 -11.87
C TYR A 144 4.36 -5.93 -11.81
N LEU A 145 4.10 -7.16 -12.26
CA LEU A 145 2.76 -7.75 -12.21
C LEU A 145 2.31 -8.04 -10.77
N GLY A 146 3.20 -8.42 -9.85
CA GLY A 146 2.89 -8.59 -8.43
C GLY A 146 2.41 -7.28 -7.80
N MET A 147 3.12 -6.18 -8.09
CA MET A 147 2.71 -4.83 -7.67
C MET A 147 1.40 -4.40 -8.32
N HIS A 148 1.18 -4.72 -9.60
CA HIS A 148 -0.01 -4.27 -10.31
C HIS A 148 -1.24 -5.16 -10.15
N ARG A 149 -1.12 -6.47 -9.91
CA ARG A 149 -2.26 -7.38 -9.65
C ARG A 149 -2.94 -7.06 -8.32
N ALA A 150 -2.24 -6.45 -7.37
CA ALA A 150 -2.81 -5.84 -6.17
C ALA A 150 -3.83 -4.72 -6.46
N ASN A 151 -3.84 -4.15 -7.68
CA ASN A 151 -4.83 -3.13 -8.07
C ASN A 151 -6.24 -3.66 -8.30
N LYS A 152 -6.46 -4.98 -8.30
CA LYS A 152 -7.82 -5.54 -8.42
C LYS A 152 -8.59 -5.56 -7.09
N ARG A 153 -7.89 -5.50 -5.95
CA ARG A 153 -8.52 -5.49 -4.62
C ARG A 153 -8.19 -4.17 -3.93
N ARG A 154 -9.07 -3.19 -4.10
CA ARG A 154 -8.91 -1.83 -3.55
C ARG A 154 -10.09 -1.50 -2.66
N THR A 155 -9.84 -0.77 -1.59
CA THR A 155 -10.89 -0.09 -0.82
C THR A 155 -10.97 1.35 -1.31
N ASN A 156 -12.12 1.79 -1.82
CA ASN A 156 -12.34 3.19 -2.22
C ASN A 156 -12.76 4.00 -0.99
N LEU A 157 -12.05 5.10 -0.70
CA LEU A 157 -12.29 6.00 0.42
C LEU A 157 -13.17 7.21 0.05
N LEU A 158 -13.24 7.60 -1.24
CA LEU A 158 -14.07 8.76 -1.66
C LEU A 158 -15.55 8.55 -1.40
N ASP A 159 -16.04 7.33 -1.64
CA ASP A 159 -17.49 7.06 -1.61
C ASP A 159 -18.02 6.97 -0.18
N ILE A 160 -17.13 6.85 0.81
CA ILE A 160 -17.51 6.60 2.20
C ILE A 160 -17.74 7.91 2.96
N ASN A 161 -16.97 8.95 2.66
CA ASN A 161 -17.17 10.27 3.24
C ASN A 161 -16.69 11.37 2.28
N LYS A 162 -17.64 11.99 1.56
CA LYS A 162 -17.35 13.02 0.57
C LYS A 162 -16.75 14.30 1.16
N ASP A 163 -16.97 14.54 2.45
CA ASP A 163 -16.54 15.75 3.15
C ASP A 163 -15.23 15.55 3.94
N SER A 164 -14.56 14.41 3.76
CA SER A 164 -13.34 14.14 4.51
C SER A 164 -12.19 15.05 4.10
N ILE A 165 -11.53 15.66 5.07
CA ILE A 165 -10.34 16.47 4.86
C ILE A 165 -9.10 15.58 4.69
N VAL A 166 -9.09 14.43 5.39
CA VAL A 166 -7.95 13.50 5.39
C VAL A 166 -7.79 12.79 4.04
N PHE A 167 -8.88 12.40 3.40
CA PHE A 167 -8.86 11.63 2.14
C PHE A 167 -9.72 12.21 1.02
N GLY A 168 -10.27 13.43 1.19
CA GLY A 168 -10.85 14.22 0.12
C GLY A 168 -9.82 15.10 -0.58
N ASN A 169 -10.14 15.57 -1.79
CA ASN A 169 -9.39 16.66 -2.40
C ASN A 169 -9.72 17.92 -1.60
N GLY A 170 -8.87 18.27 -0.62
CA GLY A 170 -8.99 19.55 0.09
C GLY A 170 -9.16 20.72 -0.89
N TYR A 171 -9.80 21.80 -0.45
CA TYR A 171 -10.09 22.97 -1.28
C TYR A 171 -8.85 23.43 -2.08
N GLY A 172 -8.88 23.22 -3.41
CA GLY A 172 -7.88 23.77 -4.35
C GLY A 172 -6.61 22.97 -4.61
N SER A 173 -6.46 21.72 -4.16
CA SER A 173 -5.23 20.92 -4.39
C SER A 173 -5.23 20.16 -5.72
N SER A 174 -4.18 20.34 -6.54
CA SER A 174 -3.89 19.54 -7.74
C SER A 174 -3.16 18.21 -7.45
N GLY A 175 -2.68 18.02 -6.21
CA GLY A 175 -1.86 16.87 -5.81
C GLY A 175 -2.64 15.69 -5.23
N GLY A 176 -3.94 15.86 -5.01
CA GLY A 176 -4.81 14.91 -4.31
C GLY A 176 -4.45 14.74 -2.82
N PRO A 177 -5.29 14.04 -2.05
CA PRO A 177 -5.03 13.73 -0.64
C PRO A 177 -3.78 12.85 -0.49
N ARG A 178 -3.09 12.97 0.65
CA ARG A 178 -1.94 12.13 1.00
C ARG A 178 -2.05 11.67 2.46
N PRO A 179 -3.08 10.88 2.80
CA PRO A 179 -3.27 10.41 4.17
C PRO A 179 -2.07 9.58 4.62
N MET A 180 -1.63 9.81 5.85
CA MET A 180 -0.56 9.09 6.51
C MET A 180 -1.16 8.10 7.50
N VAL A 181 -0.67 6.86 7.51
CA VAL A 181 -1.07 5.88 8.52
C VAL A 181 -0.43 6.25 9.86
N SER A 182 -1.25 6.54 10.86
CA SER A 182 -0.81 6.87 12.23
C SER A 182 -0.92 5.68 13.18
N GLY A 183 -1.73 4.68 12.85
CA GLY A 183 -1.83 3.44 13.62
C GLY A 183 -2.86 2.48 13.05
N PHE A 184 -2.76 1.21 13.42
CA PHE A 184 -3.76 0.20 13.07
C PHE A 184 -3.78 -0.95 14.07
N GLN A 185 -4.97 -1.50 14.29
CA GLN A 185 -5.22 -2.55 15.27
C GLN A 185 -6.48 -3.34 14.90
N TRP A 186 -6.67 -4.51 15.48
CA TRP A 186 -7.95 -5.21 15.40
C TRP A 186 -8.94 -4.59 16.40
N ASP A 187 -10.16 -4.38 15.93
CA ASP A 187 -11.32 -4.05 16.76
C ASP A 187 -12.43 -5.04 16.40
N LYS A 188 -12.59 -6.05 17.25
CA LYS A 188 -13.34 -7.28 16.93
C LYS A 188 -12.77 -7.89 15.63
N ASP A 189 -13.62 -8.15 14.64
CA ASP A 189 -13.23 -8.74 13.34
C ASP A 189 -12.89 -7.68 12.27
N LEU A 190 -12.80 -6.39 12.64
CA LEU A 190 -12.52 -5.30 11.72
C LEU A 190 -11.14 -4.71 11.95
N LEU A 191 -10.46 -4.35 10.87
CA LEU A 191 -9.25 -3.54 10.95
C LEU A 191 -9.64 -2.11 11.29
N LYS A 192 -9.26 -1.64 12.47
CA LYS A 192 -9.33 -0.23 12.84
C LYS A 192 -8.07 0.46 12.36
N LEU A 193 -8.18 1.28 11.31
CA LEU A 193 -7.08 2.01 10.69
C LEU A 193 -7.20 3.50 11.01
N SER A 194 -6.16 4.07 11.61
CA SER A 194 -6.07 5.51 11.90
C SER A 194 -5.20 6.19 10.84
N LEU A 195 -5.75 7.23 10.24
CA LEU A 195 -5.13 8.05 9.21
C LEU A 195 -5.07 9.51 9.69
N THR A 196 -4.03 10.23 9.30
CA THR A 196 -3.91 11.67 9.51
C THR A 196 -3.62 12.36 8.20
N ASP A 197 -4.05 13.61 8.05
CA ASP A 197 -3.59 14.44 6.93
C ASP A 197 -2.09 14.81 7.08
N PRO A 198 -1.42 15.29 6.03
CA PRO A 198 0.00 15.67 6.09
C PRO A 198 0.33 16.76 7.12
N GLU A 199 -0.60 17.68 7.39
CA GLU A 199 -0.43 18.76 8.37
C GLU A 199 -0.77 18.28 9.79
N LYS A 200 -1.27 17.04 9.93
CA LYS A 200 -1.66 16.38 11.18
C LYS A 200 -2.68 17.18 11.97
N MET A 201 -3.57 17.91 11.30
CA MET A 201 -4.66 18.67 11.91
C MET A 201 -5.93 17.85 12.06
N HIS A 202 -6.15 16.90 11.16
CA HIS A 202 -7.32 16.04 11.10
C HIS A 202 -6.90 14.57 11.17
N GLU A 203 -7.68 13.78 11.90
CA GLU A 203 -7.56 12.33 11.90
C GLU A 203 -8.86 11.68 11.48
N ALA A 204 -8.73 10.62 10.69
CA ALA A 204 -9.82 9.75 10.30
C ALA A 204 -9.55 8.33 10.82
N ILE A 205 -10.56 7.72 11.41
CA ILE A 205 -10.53 6.33 11.87
C ILE A 205 -11.50 5.54 11.01
N LEU A 206 -11.00 4.49 10.36
CA LEU A 206 -11.75 3.60 9.49
C LEU A 206 -11.86 2.23 10.16
N TRP A 207 -13.03 1.60 10.11
CA TRP A 207 -13.21 0.19 10.44
C TRP A 207 -13.46 -0.59 9.16
N ILE A 208 -12.54 -1.48 8.81
CA ILE A 208 -12.50 -2.14 7.51
C ILE A 208 -12.70 -3.64 7.71
N ASP A 209 -13.67 -4.20 6.99
CA ASP A 209 -13.76 -5.64 6.81
C ASP A 209 -12.67 -6.06 5.82
N VAL A 210 -11.64 -6.73 6.32
CA VAL A 210 -10.49 -7.14 5.50
C VAL A 210 -10.86 -8.22 4.50
N LYS A 211 -11.93 -9.00 4.72
CA LYS A 211 -12.38 -10.01 3.75
C LYS A 211 -13.11 -9.35 2.57
N SER A 212 -14.11 -8.51 2.86
CA SER A 212 -14.88 -7.83 1.81
C SER A 212 -14.18 -6.61 1.23
N ARG A 213 -13.18 -6.06 1.92
CA ARG A 213 -12.48 -4.80 1.62
C ARG A 213 -13.35 -3.56 1.75
N GLU A 214 -14.49 -3.69 2.40
CA GLU A 214 -15.42 -2.59 2.61
C GLU A 214 -15.15 -1.90 3.95
N VAL A 215 -15.29 -0.59 3.96
CA VAL A 215 -15.29 0.17 5.20
C VAL A 215 -16.70 0.12 5.77
N LYS A 216 -16.82 -0.33 7.01
CA LYS A 216 -18.10 -0.48 7.72
C LYS A 216 -18.45 0.75 8.54
N LYS A 217 -17.44 1.53 8.95
CA LYS A 217 -17.60 2.73 9.75
C LYS A 217 -16.43 3.67 9.54
N THR A 218 -16.69 4.97 9.61
CA THR A 218 -15.69 6.03 9.62
C THR A 218 -16.01 7.07 10.67
N GLU A 219 -14.98 7.59 11.31
CA GLU A 219 -15.04 8.76 12.19
C GLU A 219 -13.96 9.74 11.77
N GLU A 220 -14.25 11.03 11.81
CA GLU A 220 -13.28 12.09 11.55
C GLU A 220 -13.38 13.15 12.62
N LYS A 221 -12.22 13.66 13.04
CA LYS A 221 -12.12 14.71 14.06
C LYS A 221 -10.80 15.46 13.94
N LEU A 222 -10.71 16.58 14.64
CA LEU A 222 -9.44 17.28 14.82
C LEU A 222 -8.49 16.44 15.68
N THR A 223 -7.20 16.52 15.37
CA THR A 223 -6.15 16.07 16.29
C THR A 223 -5.98 17.10 17.41
N LYS A 224 -5.24 16.75 18.47
CA LYS A 224 -4.85 17.71 19.52
C LYS A 224 -4.15 18.96 18.97
N LEU A 225 -3.38 18.80 17.88
CA LEU A 225 -2.73 19.92 17.20
C LEU A 225 -3.76 20.78 16.45
N GLY A 226 -4.65 20.14 15.70
CA GLY A 226 -5.74 20.82 14.98
C GLY A 226 -6.65 21.61 15.92
N GLU A 227 -7.04 21.02 17.06
CA GLU A 227 -7.83 21.69 18.10
C GLU A 227 -7.13 22.95 18.62
N LYS A 228 -5.84 22.84 18.95
CA LYS A 228 -5.05 23.97 19.45
C LYS A 228 -4.94 25.11 18.43
N LEU A 229 -4.72 24.79 17.16
CA LEU A 229 -4.62 25.80 16.10
C LEU A 229 -5.98 26.46 15.82
N TYR A 230 -7.05 25.67 15.79
CA TYR A 230 -8.40 26.19 15.60
C TYR A 230 -8.79 27.15 16.73
N GLN A 231 -8.46 26.82 17.98
CA GLN A 231 -8.66 27.72 19.12
C GLN A 231 -7.81 28.99 19.03
N ALA A 232 -6.55 28.91 18.57
CA ALA A 232 -5.68 30.07 18.43
C ALA A 232 -6.15 31.04 17.33
N ILE A 233 -6.71 30.53 16.23
CA ILE A 233 -7.22 31.33 15.12
C ILE A 233 -8.54 32.01 15.48
N ASN A 234 -9.41 31.30 16.22
CA ASN A 234 -10.73 31.78 16.61
C ASN A 234 -10.77 32.43 18.00
N ALA A 235 -9.64 32.50 18.70
CA ALA A 235 -9.53 33.27 19.92
C ALA A 235 -9.87 34.74 19.60
N PRO A 236 -10.78 35.39 20.36
CA PRO A 236 -11.07 36.80 20.14
C PRO A 236 -9.77 37.57 20.25
N LYS A 237 -9.36 38.22 19.15
CA LYS A 237 -8.24 39.16 19.18
C LYS A 237 -8.62 40.21 20.21
N GLY A 238 -7.89 40.23 21.33
CA GLY A 238 -8.11 41.18 22.41
C GLY A 238 -8.17 42.60 21.84
N LYS A 239 -9.17 43.35 22.30
CA LYS A 239 -9.29 44.80 22.08
C LYS A 239 -8.10 45.52 22.71
#